data_AF-A0A8H8DIW2-F1
#
_entry.id   AF-A0A8H8DIW2-F1
#
_cell.length_a   1.000
_cell.length_b   1.000
_cell.length_c   1.000
_cell.angle_alpha   90.00
_cell.angle_beta   90.00
_cell.angle_gamma   90.00
#
_symmetry.space_group_name_H-M   'P 1'
#
loop_
_entity.id
_entity.type
_entity.pdbx_description
1 polymer ?
#
loop_
_entity_poly.entity_id
_entity_poly.type
_entity_poly.pdbx_seq_one_letter_code
_entity_poly.pdbx_strand_id
1 'polypeptide(L)'
;MSDMFFKVNGAFVSTAQTRLSEPREKVIGWYHSGPKLRKSDLKINELFRRYCANPVLVVIDVKIKDIGIPTDAYMAVEEIHDDGTASAKTFVHVPSVIEAEEAEEIGVEHLLRDVKDKAVGTLSTRVAEQLTSLKGLKQHLDEIRRYLEKVTSEALPVNHQILYHLQDIFNLLPNLTGATSSRAFSVKTNDQLLVVYLCSLIRAVIALHNLINNKEENLESERRLELGLADKEDKEEDKDKKKASGDASAPSTADPENAKGRNADAGKKSDKPN
;
A
#
# COMPACT_ATOMS: atom_id res chain seq x y z
N MET A 1 5.13 -41.63 13.58
CA MET A 1 4.72 -40.44 14.37
C MET A 1 6.02 -39.70 14.69
N SER A 2 6.47 -38.83 13.78
CA SER A 2 7.78 -38.17 13.92
C SER A 2 7.63 -37.06 14.95
N ASP A 3 8.34 -37.17 16.07
CA ASP A 3 8.40 -36.10 17.05
C ASP A 3 8.95 -34.84 16.36
N MET A 4 8.13 -33.81 16.29
CA MET A 4 8.47 -32.57 15.62
C MET A 4 9.34 -31.76 16.60
N PHE A 5 10.66 -31.89 16.46
CA PHE A 5 11.62 -31.15 17.27
C PHE A 5 11.67 -29.69 16.83
N PHE A 6 11.40 -28.78 17.76
CA PHE A 6 11.66 -27.36 17.61
C PHE A 6 12.57 -26.91 18.75
N LYS A 7 13.49 -25.99 18.46
CA LYS A 7 14.46 -25.47 19.44
C LYS A 7 14.27 -23.97 19.58
N VAL A 8 13.83 -23.54 20.75
CA VAL A 8 13.76 -22.12 21.12
C VAL A 8 14.93 -21.81 22.03
N ASN A 9 15.75 -20.83 21.67
CA ASN A 9 16.88 -20.40 22.50
C ASN A 9 16.41 -19.40 23.57
N GLY A 10 15.97 -19.91 24.72
CA GLY A 10 15.47 -19.07 25.82
C GLY A 10 16.50 -18.08 26.38
N ALA A 11 17.79 -18.41 26.35
CA ALA A 11 18.87 -17.53 26.82
C ALA A 11 19.07 -16.32 25.89
N PHE A 12 18.87 -16.51 24.59
CA PHE A 12 18.88 -15.40 23.63
C PHE A 12 17.70 -14.45 23.88
N VAL A 13 16.50 -15.00 24.08
CA VAL A 13 15.27 -14.19 24.32
C VAL A 13 15.40 -13.36 25.60
N SER A 14 15.88 -13.95 26.70
CA SER A 14 16.09 -13.21 27.96
C SER A 14 17.18 -12.15 27.84
N THR A 15 18.26 -12.44 27.11
CA THR A 15 19.33 -11.48 26.85
C THR A 15 18.83 -10.31 26.00
N ALA A 16 18.05 -10.59 24.94
CA ALA A 16 17.44 -9.58 24.10
C ALA A 16 16.47 -8.69 24.89
N GLN A 17 15.64 -9.30 25.75
CA GLN A 17 14.71 -8.55 26.60
C GLN A 17 15.41 -7.59 27.56
N THR A 18 16.58 -7.97 28.07
CA THR A 18 17.40 -7.13 28.97
C THR A 18 18.14 -6.02 28.20
N ARG A 19 18.36 -6.22 26.90
CA ARG A 19 19.15 -5.33 26.04
C ARG A 19 18.31 -4.34 25.24
N LEU A 20 16.97 -4.45 25.28
CA LEU A 20 16.07 -3.42 24.76
C LEU A 20 16.37 -2.11 25.50
N SER A 21 16.92 -1.14 24.75
CA SER A 21 17.44 0.13 25.26
C SER A 21 16.33 1.12 25.61
N GLU A 22 15.21 1.07 24.89
CA GLU A 22 14.04 1.90 25.16
C GLU A 22 13.16 1.27 26.25
N PRO A 23 12.85 1.98 27.36
CA PRO A 23 11.92 1.49 28.39
C PRO A 23 10.47 1.34 27.89
N ARG A 24 10.18 1.79 26.67
CA ARG A 24 8.87 1.69 26.01
C ARG A 24 8.71 0.41 25.18
N GLU A 25 9.79 -0.20 24.75
CA GLU A 25 9.73 -1.41 23.93
C GLU A 25 9.65 -2.65 24.81
N LYS A 26 8.62 -3.46 24.58
CA LYS A 26 8.41 -4.72 25.30
C LYS A 26 8.15 -5.82 24.30
N VAL A 27 8.56 -7.03 24.65
CA VAL A 27 8.21 -8.21 23.87
C VAL A 27 6.70 -8.40 23.97
N ILE A 28 6.01 -8.41 22.83
CA ILE A 28 4.54 -8.55 22.72
C ILE A 28 4.11 -9.88 22.09
N GLY A 29 5.04 -10.63 21.48
CA GLY A 29 4.72 -11.81 20.72
C GLY A 29 5.89 -12.35 19.93
N TRP A 30 5.58 -13.14 18.91
CA TRP A 30 6.55 -13.77 18.02
C TRP A 30 5.96 -13.92 16.62
N TYR A 31 6.83 -14.08 15.62
CA TYR A 31 6.40 -14.22 14.24
C TYR A 31 7.06 -15.43 13.59
N HIS A 32 6.46 -15.93 12.51
CA HIS A 32 7.11 -16.90 11.64
C HIS A 32 6.83 -16.61 10.16
N SER A 33 7.80 -16.97 9.32
CA SER A 33 7.78 -16.79 7.87
C SER A 33 7.03 -17.89 7.09
N GLY A 34 6.39 -18.83 7.79
CA GLY A 34 5.66 -19.93 7.17
C GLY A 34 4.29 -19.52 6.62
N PRO A 35 3.80 -20.11 5.50
CA PRO A 35 2.59 -19.62 4.82
C PRO A 35 1.26 -19.97 5.50
N LYS A 36 1.27 -20.93 6.45
CA LYS A 36 0.08 -21.39 7.18
C LYS A 36 0.47 -21.84 8.58
N LEU A 37 -0.49 -21.78 9.50
CA LEU A 37 -0.35 -22.28 10.87
C LEU A 37 -0.03 -23.78 10.89
N ARG A 38 0.80 -24.17 11.85
CA ARG A 38 1.20 -25.53 12.14
C ARG A 38 0.76 -25.90 13.56
N LYS A 39 0.52 -27.20 13.78
CA LYS A 39 0.19 -27.73 15.12
C LYS A 39 1.30 -27.49 16.16
N SER A 40 2.54 -27.30 15.72
CA SER A 40 3.69 -26.94 16.58
C SER A 40 3.55 -25.55 17.20
N ASP A 41 2.83 -24.64 16.56
CA ASP A 41 2.83 -23.23 16.91
C ASP A 41 2.14 -23.00 18.25
N LEU A 42 1.17 -23.85 18.59
CA LEU A 42 0.52 -23.83 19.90
C LEU A 42 1.52 -24.13 21.02
N LYS A 43 2.41 -25.11 20.81
CA LYS A 43 3.45 -25.47 21.80
C LYS A 43 4.49 -24.36 21.94
N ILE A 44 4.85 -23.71 20.83
CA ILE A 44 5.77 -22.57 20.84
C ILE A 44 5.14 -21.39 21.58
N ASN A 45 3.86 -21.12 21.34
CA ASN A 45 3.14 -20.03 21.99
C ASN A 45 3.09 -20.19 23.52
N GLU A 46 2.96 -21.43 24.01
CA GLU A 46 3.02 -21.73 25.44
C GLU A 46 4.39 -21.43 26.06
N LEU A 47 5.48 -21.60 25.32
CA LEU A 47 6.82 -21.21 25.80
C LEU A 47 6.95 -19.69 25.92
N PHE A 48 6.41 -18.94 24.96
CA PHE A 48 6.43 -17.47 24.98
C PHE A 48 5.54 -16.87 26.08
N ARG A 49 4.55 -17.63 26.59
CA ARG A 49 3.71 -17.20 27.72
C ARG A 49 4.49 -16.94 29.02
N ARG A 50 5.72 -17.45 29.13
CA ARG A 50 6.64 -17.17 30.25
C ARG A 50 7.22 -15.76 30.21
N TYR A 51 7.29 -15.17 29.03
CA TYR A 51 7.86 -13.85 28.79
C TYR A 51 6.78 -12.78 28.61
N CYS A 52 5.62 -13.15 28.06
CA CYS A 52 4.49 -12.26 27.77
C CYS A 52 3.18 -12.90 28.24
N ALA A 53 2.30 -12.16 28.92
CA ALA A 53 1.03 -12.72 29.40
C ALA A 53 0.11 -13.20 28.25
N ASN A 54 0.03 -12.39 27.18
CA ASN A 54 -0.79 -12.62 26.00
C ASN A 54 0.07 -12.48 24.73
N PRO A 55 0.85 -13.52 24.36
CA PRO A 55 1.67 -13.47 23.15
C PRO A 55 0.79 -13.51 21.89
N VAL A 56 1.03 -12.56 20.98
CA VAL A 56 0.44 -12.54 19.63
C VAL A 56 1.36 -13.28 18.66
N LEU A 57 0.78 -14.16 17.84
CA LEU A 57 1.47 -14.80 16.72
C LEU A 57 1.20 -14.01 15.45
N VAL A 58 2.24 -13.54 14.78
CA VAL A 58 2.13 -12.94 13.44
C VAL A 58 2.71 -13.87 12.39
N VAL A 59 1.90 -14.25 11.43
CA VAL A 59 2.30 -15.05 10.27
C VAL A 59 2.62 -14.10 9.13
N ILE A 60 3.88 -14.11 8.69
CA ILE A 60 4.34 -13.26 7.59
C ILE A 60 4.56 -14.14 6.37
N ASP A 61 3.80 -13.90 5.31
CA ASP A 61 4.03 -14.57 4.03
C ASP A 61 5.21 -13.92 3.30
N VAL A 62 6.27 -14.71 3.08
CA VAL A 62 7.45 -14.26 2.33
C VAL A 62 7.16 -14.20 0.83
N LYS A 63 6.11 -14.87 0.37
CA LYS A 63 5.71 -14.82 -1.03
C LYS A 63 4.86 -13.58 -1.27
N ILE A 64 5.30 -12.77 -2.23
CA ILE A 64 4.54 -11.61 -2.69
C ILE A 64 3.21 -12.12 -3.25
N LYS A 65 2.12 -11.71 -2.62
CA LYS A 65 0.76 -11.89 -3.10
C LYS A 65 0.32 -10.58 -3.76
N ASP A 66 -0.41 -10.68 -4.87
CA ASP A 66 -0.92 -9.50 -5.59
C ASP A 66 -2.04 -8.77 -4.83
N ILE A 67 -2.63 -9.39 -3.81
CA ILE A 67 -3.83 -8.91 -3.13
C ILE A 67 -3.72 -9.16 -1.62
N GLY A 68 -4.05 -8.14 -0.84
CA GLY A 68 -4.11 -8.19 0.62
C GLY A 68 -2.77 -7.85 1.29
N ILE A 69 -2.81 -7.83 2.61
CA ILE A 69 -1.64 -7.60 3.44
C ILE A 69 -0.97 -8.97 3.68
N PRO A 70 0.36 -9.09 3.56
CA PRO A 70 1.06 -10.38 3.74
C PRO A 70 1.18 -10.81 5.21
N THR A 71 0.50 -10.14 6.14
CA THR A 71 0.57 -10.38 7.58
C THR A 71 -0.78 -10.77 8.12
N ASP A 72 -0.85 -11.95 8.74
CA ASP A 72 -2.02 -12.42 9.47
C ASP A 72 -1.68 -12.52 10.96
N ALA A 73 -2.50 -11.93 11.83
CA ALA A 73 -2.29 -11.98 13.28
C ALA A 73 -3.24 -12.96 13.96
N TYR A 74 -2.73 -13.69 14.95
CA TYR A 74 -3.47 -14.72 15.69
C TYR A 74 -3.20 -14.62 17.18
N MET A 75 -4.24 -14.88 17.98
CA MET A 75 -4.16 -14.99 19.42
C MET A 75 -4.64 -16.37 19.87
N ALA A 76 -3.95 -17.00 20.82
CA ALA A 76 -4.38 -18.27 21.37
C ALA A 76 -5.48 -18.05 22.40
N VAL A 77 -6.66 -18.63 22.15
CA VAL A 77 -7.83 -18.58 23.03
C VAL A 77 -8.22 -20.01 23.38
N GLU A 78 -8.68 -20.24 24.61
CA GLU A 78 -9.28 -21.50 25.03
C GLU A 78 -10.74 -21.51 24.58
N GLU A 79 -11.06 -22.31 23.55
CA GLU A 79 -12.41 -22.46 23.05
C GLU A 79 -13.07 -23.71 23.64
N ILE A 80 -14.15 -23.47 24.37
CA ILE A 80 -15.07 -24.52 24.80
C ILE A 80 -15.97 -24.83 23.61
N HIS A 81 -15.82 -26.03 23.06
CA HIS A 81 -16.65 -26.47 21.95
C HIS A 81 -18.04 -26.86 22.48
N ASP A 82 -19.09 -26.44 21.78
CA ASP A 82 -20.49 -26.79 22.10
C ASP A 82 -20.79 -28.29 21.86
N ASP A 83 -19.90 -28.97 21.14
CA ASP A 83 -19.96 -30.40 20.82
C ASP A 83 -19.57 -31.32 22.01
N GLY A 84 -19.32 -30.75 23.20
CA GLY A 84 -18.96 -31.49 24.41
C GLY A 84 -17.52 -32.03 24.43
N THR A 85 -16.70 -31.69 23.43
CA THR A 85 -15.27 -32.03 23.41
C THR A 85 -14.49 -31.18 24.41
N ALA A 86 -13.40 -31.74 24.96
CA ALA A 86 -12.55 -31.04 25.91
C ALA A 86 -12.07 -29.68 25.38
N SER A 87 -11.95 -28.68 26.28
CA SER A 87 -11.42 -27.36 25.95
C SER A 87 -10.09 -27.49 25.22
N ALA A 88 -10.06 -26.97 23.99
CA ALA A 88 -8.88 -26.97 23.14
C ALA A 88 -8.43 -25.52 22.92
N LYS A 89 -7.12 -25.27 23.03
CA LYS A 89 -6.58 -23.98 22.65
C LYS A 89 -6.50 -23.89 21.14
N THR A 90 -7.20 -22.93 20.58
CA THR A 90 -7.22 -22.63 19.15
C THR A 90 -6.69 -21.22 18.92
N PHE A 91 -6.20 -20.97 17.71
CA PHE A 91 -5.77 -19.64 17.31
C PHE A 91 -6.95 -18.93 16.64
N VAL A 92 -7.34 -17.80 17.21
CA VAL A 92 -8.36 -16.92 16.66
C VAL A 92 -7.65 -15.81 15.88
N HIS A 93 -8.13 -15.54 14.67
CA HIS A 93 -7.60 -14.45 13.85
C HIS A 93 -7.95 -13.09 14.45
N VAL A 94 -6.96 -12.22 14.54
CA VAL A 94 -7.11 -10.84 15.00
C VAL A 94 -6.92 -9.91 13.79
N PRO A 95 -7.85 -8.98 13.51
CA PRO A 95 -7.67 -8.03 12.43
C PRO A 95 -6.36 -7.24 12.57
N SER A 96 -5.56 -7.22 11.51
CA SER A 96 -4.26 -6.54 11.47
C SER A 96 -4.20 -5.52 10.33
N VAL A 97 -3.55 -4.39 10.61
CA VAL A 97 -3.26 -3.32 9.65
C VAL A 97 -1.77 -2.97 9.79
N ILE A 98 -1.10 -2.69 8.68
CA ILE A 98 0.27 -2.18 8.69
C ILE A 98 0.19 -0.65 8.74
N GLU A 99 0.74 -0.09 9.81
CA GLU A 99 0.94 1.35 9.98
C GLU A 99 2.45 1.61 10.04
N ALA A 100 2.87 2.78 9.56
CA ALA A 100 4.26 3.21 9.58
C ALA A 100 4.39 4.48 10.43
N GLU A 101 5.53 4.63 11.13
CA GLU A 101 5.88 5.90 11.79
C GLU A 101 6.40 6.91 10.76
N GLU A 102 6.38 8.22 11.07
CA GLU A 102 6.85 9.30 10.18
C GLU A 102 8.25 9.05 9.62
N ALA A 103 9.19 8.60 10.46
CA ALA A 103 10.56 8.29 10.03
C ALA A 103 10.60 7.11 9.03
N GLU A 104 9.74 6.10 9.22
CA GLU A 104 9.64 4.94 8.34
C GLU A 104 8.92 5.28 7.03
N GLU A 105 7.87 6.10 7.08
CA GLU A 105 7.12 6.53 5.91
C GLU A 105 8.03 7.27 4.92
N ILE A 106 8.83 8.22 5.42
CA ILE A 106 9.81 8.95 4.59
C ILE A 106 10.85 7.99 3.99
N GLY A 107 11.32 7.03 4.79
CA GLY A 107 12.27 6.01 4.34
C GLY A 107 11.71 5.14 3.21
N VAL A 108 10.47 4.65 3.37
CA VAL A 108 9.78 3.83 2.36
C VAL A 108 9.45 4.65 1.12
N GLU A 109 9.00 5.89 1.26
CA GLU A 109 8.72 6.76 0.12
C GLU A 109 9.99 7.01 -0.71
N HIS A 110 11.14 7.22 -0.04
CA HIS A 110 12.41 7.39 -0.72
C HIS A 110 12.81 6.14 -1.52
N LEU A 111 12.64 4.95 -0.94
CA LEU A 111 12.94 3.67 -1.61
C LEU A 111 12.00 3.39 -2.79
N LEU A 112 10.75 3.85 -2.72
CA LEU A 112 9.75 3.60 -3.75
C LEU A 112 9.65 4.71 -4.80
N ARG A 113 10.55 5.70 -4.78
CA ARG A 113 10.53 6.84 -5.72
C ARG A 113 10.56 6.40 -7.19
N ASP A 114 11.29 5.33 -7.50
CA ASP A 114 11.46 4.84 -8.88
C ASP A 114 10.36 3.84 -9.30
N VAL A 115 9.57 3.36 -8.35
CA VAL A 115 8.51 2.36 -8.58
C VAL A 115 7.12 2.99 -8.56
N LYS A 116 6.91 4.02 -7.72
CA LYS A 116 5.62 4.67 -7.55
C LYS A 116 5.47 5.81 -8.56
N ASP A 117 4.62 5.59 -9.56
CA ASP A 117 4.29 6.61 -10.54
C ASP A 117 3.40 7.69 -9.91
N LYS A 118 4.01 8.79 -9.47
CA LYS A 118 3.31 9.94 -8.87
C LYS A 118 2.44 10.70 -9.88
N ALA A 119 2.50 10.36 -11.17
CA ALA A 119 1.67 10.98 -12.21
C ALA A 119 0.28 10.34 -12.36
N VAL A 120 0.00 9.24 -11.64
CA VAL A 120 -1.31 8.58 -11.70
C VAL A 120 -2.36 9.47 -11.04
N GLY A 121 -3.29 9.98 -11.85
CA GLY A 121 -4.40 10.80 -11.36
C GLY A 121 -5.28 10.06 -10.34
N THR A 122 -5.94 10.83 -9.47
CA THR A 122 -6.78 10.32 -8.37
C THR A 122 -7.95 9.44 -8.82
N LEU A 123 -8.40 9.54 -10.07
CA LEU A 123 -9.42 8.67 -10.62
C LEU A 123 -8.87 7.27 -10.91
N SER A 124 -7.68 7.19 -11.52
CA SER A 124 -7.05 5.93 -11.89
C SER A 124 -6.68 5.11 -10.65
N THR A 125 -6.21 5.76 -9.58
CA THR A 125 -5.95 5.09 -8.30
C THR A 125 -7.23 4.51 -7.70
N ARG A 126 -8.33 5.28 -7.66
CA ARG A 126 -9.63 4.80 -7.16
C ARG A 126 -10.19 3.63 -7.96
N VAL A 127 -10.06 3.66 -9.28
CA VAL A 127 -10.50 2.55 -10.14
C VAL A 127 -9.63 1.31 -9.90
N ALA A 128 -8.32 1.48 -9.76
CA ALA A 128 -7.42 0.39 -9.42
C ALA A 128 -7.76 -0.22 -8.03
N GLU A 129 -8.03 0.60 -7.02
CA GLU A 129 -8.47 0.17 -5.69
C GLU A 129 -9.78 -0.62 -5.74
N GLN A 130 -10.78 -0.16 -6.50
CA GLN A 130 -12.04 -0.89 -6.70
C GLN A 130 -11.81 -2.26 -7.36
N LEU A 131 -10.95 -2.31 -8.38
CA LEU A 131 -10.61 -3.54 -9.08
C LEU A 131 -9.88 -4.52 -8.14
N THR A 132 -8.91 -4.05 -7.38
CA THR A 132 -8.18 -4.85 -6.39
C THR A 132 -9.13 -5.37 -5.29
N SER A 133 -10.05 -4.54 -4.82
CA SER A 133 -11.07 -4.93 -3.84
C SER A 133 -11.99 -6.04 -4.38
N LEU A 134 -12.43 -5.94 -5.64
CA LEU A 134 -13.25 -6.96 -6.28
C LEU A 134 -12.49 -8.29 -6.46
N LYS A 135 -11.20 -8.23 -6.82
CA LYS A 135 -10.34 -9.42 -6.88
C LYS A 135 -10.19 -10.07 -5.48
N GLY A 136 -10.04 -9.27 -4.43
CA GLY A 136 -10.01 -9.75 -3.05
C GLY A 136 -11.29 -10.46 -2.65
N LEU A 137 -12.46 -9.87 -2.97
CA LEU A 137 -13.76 -10.49 -2.71
C LEU A 137 -13.90 -11.85 -3.43
N LYS A 138 -13.48 -11.95 -4.69
CA LYS A 138 -13.47 -13.22 -5.44
C LYS A 138 -12.62 -14.27 -4.72
N GLN A 139 -11.42 -13.91 -4.27
CA GLN A 139 -10.53 -14.83 -3.57
C GLN A 139 -11.15 -15.35 -2.28
N HIS A 140 -11.75 -14.48 -1.47
CA HIS A 140 -12.44 -14.90 -0.25
C HIS A 140 -13.64 -15.80 -0.54
N LEU A 141 -14.42 -15.53 -1.59
CA LEU A 141 -15.52 -16.40 -2.00
C LEU A 141 -15.04 -17.79 -2.45
N ASP A 142 -13.91 -17.84 -3.18
CA ASP A 142 -13.27 -19.10 -3.57
C ASP A 142 -12.73 -19.88 -2.34
N GLU A 143 -12.23 -19.18 -1.31
CA GLU A 143 -11.80 -19.79 -0.03
C GLU A 143 -12.98 -20.38 0.75
N ILE A 144 -14.09 -19.64 0.86
CA ILE A 144 -15.34 -20.13 1.47
C ILE A 144 -15.84 -21.37 0.73
N ARG A 145 -15.87 -21.32 -0.61
CA ARG A 145 -16.26 -22.47 -1.43
C ARG A 145 -15.38 -23.69 -1.15
N ARG A 146 -14.05 -23.53 -1.14
CA ARG A 146 -13.10 -24.63 -0.84
C ARG A 146 -13.29 -25.19 0.57
N TYR A 147 -13.64 -24.36 1.55
CA TYR A 147 -13.97 -24.83 2.90
C TYR A 147 -15.24 -25.69 2.88
N LEU A 148 -16.30 -25.21 2.25
CA LEU A 148 -17.56 -25.97 2.13
C LEU A 148 -17.37 -27.29 1.37
N GLU A 149 -16.61 -27.29 0.27
CA GLU A 149 -16.27 -28.52 -0.47
C GLU A 149 -15.56 -29.55 0.43
N LYS A 150 -14.64 -29.10 1.29
CA LYS A 150 -13.95 -29.99 2.24
C LYS A 150 -14.88 -30.55 3.30
N VAL A 151 -15.80 -29.74 3.81
CA VAL A 151 -16.81 -30.16 4.78
C VAL A 151 -17.78 -31.17 4.17
N THR A 152 -18.24 -30.94 2.92
CA THR A 152 -19.09 -31.90 2.20
C THR A 152 -18.37 -33.21 1.90
N SER A 153 -17.05 -33.17 1.67
CA SER A 153 -16.23 -34.38 1.47
C SER A 153 -15.83 -35.10 2.77
N GLU A 154 -16.33 -34.66 3.93
CA GLU A 154 -16.00 -35.18 5.27
C GLU A 154 -14.50 -35.14 5.65
N ALA A 155 -13.69 -34.37 4.92
CA ALA A 155 -12.24 -34.28 5.15
C ALA A 155 -11.88 -33.37 6.35
N LEU A 156 -12.81 -32.52 6.80
CA LEU A 156 -12.63 -31.59 7.91
C LEU A 156 -13.91 -31.53 8.75
N PRO A 157 -13.83 -31.53 10.10
CA PRO A 157 -15.00 -31.35 10.95
C PRO A 157 -15.66 -29.99 10.70
N VAL A 158 -16.98 -29.96 10.80
CA VAL A 158 -17.80 -28.75 10.63
C VAL A 158 -17.54 -27.81 11.80
N ASN A 159 -17.12 -26.57 11.51
CA ASN A 159 -17.19 -25.49 12.50
C ASN A 159 -18.54 -24.76 12.39
N HIS A 160 -19.38 -24.92 13.42
CA HIS A 160 -20.71 -24.33 13.49
C HIS A 160 -20.70 -22.79 13.48
N GLN A 161 -19.69 -22.14 14.09
CA GLN A 161 -19.59 -20.67 14.10
C GLN A 161 -19.46 -20.10 12.69
N ILE A 162 -18.64 -20.72 11.85
CA ILE A 162 -18.45 -20.30 10.45
C ILE A 162 -19.77 -20.43 9.67
N LEU A 163 -20.55 -21.49 9.92
CA LEU A 163 -21.85 -21.67 9.27
C LEU A 163 -22.87 -20.62 9.71
N TYR A 164 -22.90 -20.25 10.99
CA TYR A 164 -23.78 -19.18 11.48
C TYR A 164 -23.44 -17.85 10.81
N HIS A 165 -22.16 -17.48 10.74
CA HIS A 165 -21.74 -16.27 10.03
C HIS A 165 -22.08 -16.33 8.54
N LEU A 166 -21.93 -17.49 7.90
CA LEU A 166 -22.29 -17.65 6.49
C LEU A 166 -23.80 -17.50 6.27
N GLN A 167 -24.63 -18.03 7.17
CA GLN A 167 -26.07 -17.86 7.13
C GLN A 167 -26.46 -16.39 7.31
N ASP A 168 -25.82 -15.68 8.24
CA ASP A 168 -26.03 -14.25 8.44
C ASP A 168 -25.68 -13.44 7.19
N ILE A 169 -24.57 -13.78 6.51
CA ILE A 169 -24.18 -13.14 5.24
C ILE A 169 -25.30 -13.28 4.20
N PHE A 170 -25.87 -14.49 4.05
CA PHE A 170 -26.95 -14.70 3.09
C PHE A 170 -28.25 -14.00 3.49
N ASN A 171 -28.56 -13.93 4.78
CA ASN A 171 -29.74 -13.23 5.29
C ASN A 171 -29.62 -11.70 5.15
N LEU A 172 -28.40 -11.17 5.22
CA LEU A 172 -28.12 -9.73 5.08
C LEU A 172 -27.97 -9.28 3.63
N LEU A 173 -27.96 -10.19 2.66
CA LEU A 173 -27.87 -9.82 1.25
C LEU A 173 -29.06 -8.92 0.87
N PRO A 174 -28.82 -7.67 0.45
CA PRO A 174 -29.89 -6.74 0.18
C PRO A 174 -30.65 -7.16 -1.08
N ASN A 175 -31.97 -7.20 -1.00
CA ASN A 175 -32.79 -7.39 -2.18
C ASN A 175 -32.89 -6.07 -2.99
N LEU A 176 -32.07 -5.96 -4.04
CA LEU A 176 -31.96 -4.76 -4.86
C LEU A 176 -33.10 -4.61 -5.89
N THR A 177 -33.98 -5.60 -6.07
CA THR A 177 -35.05 -5.55 -7.09
C THR A 177 -36.28 -4.76 -6.64
N GLY A 178 -36.31 -4.25 -5.40
CA GLY A 178 -37.42 -3.45 -4.89
C GLY A 178 -37.56 -2.10 -5.60
N ALA A 179 -38.80 -1.69 -5.90
CA ALA A 179 -39.10 -0.42 -6.56
C ALA A 179 -38.54 0.81 -5.80
N THR A 180 -38.51 0.74 -4.47
CA THR A 180 -37.93 1.79 -3.62
C THR A 180 -36.41 1.92 -3.79
N SER A 181 -35.69 0.80 -3.91
CA SER A 181 -34.23 0.80 -4.12
C SER A 181 -33.88 1.36 -5.50
N SER A 182 -34.61 0.95 -6.54
CA SER A 182 -34.41 1.46 -7.91
C SER A 182 -34.67 2.96 -8.03
N ARG A 183 -35.74 3.47 -7.39
CA ARG A 183 -35.99 4.92 -7.34
C ARG A 183 -34.87 5.64 -6.58
N ALA A 184 -34.45 5.14 -5.42
CA ALA A 184 -33.36 5.75 -4.64
C ALA A 184 -32.04 5.79 -5.43
N PHE A 185 -31.71 4.71 -6.15
CA PHE A 185 -30.53 4.64 -7.01
C PHE A 185 -30.60 5.65 -8.17
N SER A 186 -31.78 5.79 -8.78
CA SER A 186 -32.01 6.74 -9.87
C SER A 186 -31.86 8.19 -9.39
N VAL A 187 -32.43 8.54 -8.23
CA VAL A 187 -32.28 9.87 -7.62
C VAL A 187 -30.81 10.14 -7.31
N LYS A 188 -30.11 9.19 -6.67
CA LYS A 188 -28.70 9.36 -6.33
C LYS A 188 -27.81 9.50 -7.55
N THR A 189 -28.10 8.76 -8.62
CA THR A 189 -27.37 8.84 -9.90
C THR A 189 -27.60 10.20 -10.56
N ASN A 190 -28.83 10.71 -10.53
CA ASN A 190 -29.15 12.03 -11.07
C ASN A 190 -28.41 13.15 -10.31
N ASP A 191 -28.42 13.11 -8.98
CA ASP A 191 -27.69 14.07 -8.14
C ASP A 191 -26.18 14.05 -8.43
N GLN A 192 -25.59 12.85 -8.54
CA GLN A 192 -24.17 12.71 -8.86
C GLN A 192 -23.86 13.24 -10.27
N LEU A 193 -24.74 12.98 -11.24
CA LEU A 193 -24.58 13.45 -12.61
C LEU A 193 -24.65 14.97 -12.69
N LEU A 194 -25.56 15.61 -11.93
CA LEU A 194 -25.64 17.06 -11.84
C LEU A 194 -24.31 17.69 -11.36
N VAL A 195 -23.68 17.10 -10.35
CA VAL A 195 -22.36 17.55 -9.86
C VAL A 195 -21.30 17.40 -10.94
N VAL A 196 -21.29 16.27 -11.67
CA VAL A 196 -20.36 16.05 -12.79
C VAL A 196 -20.55 17.11 -13.89
N TYR A 197 -21.80 17.43 -14.24
CA TYR A 197 -22.10 18.48 -15.21
C TYR A 197 -21.58 19.85 -14.75
N LEU A 198 -21.87 20.26 -13.52
CA LEU A 198 -21.41 21.55 -12.99
C LEU A 198 -19.87 21.65 -12.98
N CYS A 199 -19.18 20.60 -12.55
CA CYS A 199 -17.72 20.54 -12.58
C CYS A 199 -17.18 20.62 -14.02
N SER A 200 -17.84 19.98 -15.00
CA SER A 200 -17.42 20.05 -16.40
C SER A 200 -17.57 21.46 -16.99
N LEU A 201 -18.65 22.17 -16.63
CA LEU A 201 -18.88 23.54 -17.08
C LEU A 201 -17.86 24.51 -16.49
N ILE A 202 -17.56 24.40 -15.19
CA ILE A 202 -16.52 25.19 -14.54
C ILE A 202 -15.16 24.93 -15.20
N ARG A 203 -14.82 23.67 -15.49
CA ARG A 203 -13.58 23.32 -16.22
C ARG A 203 -13.53 23.96 -17.61
N ALA A 204 -14.64 23.97 -18.35
CA ALA A 204 -14.70 24.61 -19.66
C ALA A 204 -14.45 26.13 -19.58
N VAL A 205 -15.03 26.80 -18.59
CA VAL A 205 -14.80 28.25 -18.36
C VAL A 205 -13.35 28.53 -17.99
N ILE A 206 -12.74 27.73 -17.10
CA ILE A 206 -11.32 27.87 -16.74
C ILE A 206 -10.43 27.63 -17.95
N ALA A 207 -10.71 26.59 -18.75
CA ALA A 207 -9.95 26.29 -19.97
C ALA A 207 -10.05 27.44 -20.99
N LEU A 208 -11.23 28.07 -21.12
CA LEU A 208 -11.41 29.23 -21.98
C LEU A 208 -10.61 30.45 -21.48
N HIS A 209 -10.64 30.71 -20.17
CA HIS A 209 -9.84 31.79 -19.57
C HIS A 209 -8.34 31.55 -19.79
N ASN A 210 -7.86 30.32 -19.58
CA ASN A 210 -6.48 29.95 -19.84
C ASN A 210 -6.11 30.11 -21.33
N LEU A 211 -7.03 29.83 -22.26
CA LEU A 211 -6.80 30.03 -23.69
C LEU A 211 -6.68 31.50 -24.06
N ILE A 212 -7.48 32.37 -23.43
CA ILE A 212 -7.39 33.83 -23.62
C ILE A 212 -6.02 34.31 -23.12
N ASN A 213 -5.65 33.94 -21.90
CA ASN A 213 -4.36 34.34 -21.32
C ASN A 213 -3.18 33.84 -22.16
N ASN A 214 -3.22 32.57 -22.61
CA ASN A 214 -2.19 32.01 -23.47
C ASN A 214 -2.10 32.75 -24.82
N LYS A 215 -3.24 33.18 -25.37
CA LYS A 215 -3.27 33.96 -26.61
C LYS A 215 -2.68 35.35 -26.43
N GLU A 216 -3.01 36.04 -25.33
CA GLU A 216 -2.45 37.36 -25.01
C GLU A 216 -0.93 37.28 -24.82
N GLU A 217 -0.46 36.31 -24.03
CA GLU A 217 0.96 36.06 -23.80
C GLU A 217 1.72 35.76 -25.11
N ASN A 218 1.15 34.92 -25.98
CA ASN A 218 1.75 34.65 -27.29
C ASN A 218 1.82 35.90 -28.15
N LEU A 219 0.76 36.73 -28.19
CA LEU A 219 0.73 37.97 -28.97
C LEU A 219 1.74 39.01 -28.46
N GLU A 220 1.89 39.14 -27.15
CA GLU A 220 2.90 40.00 -26.54
C GLU A 220 4.32 39.48 -26.81
N SER A 221 4.52 38.16 -26.75
CA SER A 221 5.80 37.54 -27.09
C SER A 221 6.19 37.75 -28.56
N GLU A 222 5.25 37.59 -29.50
CA GLU A 222 5.46 37.87 -30.92
C GLU A 222 5.81 39.34 -31.14
N ARG A 223 5.08 40.27 -30.52
CA ARG A 223 5.37 41.69 -30.60
C ARG A 223 6.76 42.04 -30.02
N ARG A 224 7.17 41.37 -28.93
CA ARG A 224 8.49 41.56 -28.31
C ARG A 224 9.62 41.03 -29.20
N LEU A 225 9.38 39.92 -29.90
CA LEU A 225 10.30 39.36 -30.92
C LEU A 225 10.42 40.28 -32.13
N GLU A 226 9.31 40.81 -32.65
CA GLU A 226 9.29 41.75 -33.78
C GLU A 226 10.02 43.06 -33.47
N LEU A 227 9.96 43.53 -32.22
CA LEU A 227 10.67 44.73 -31.76
C LEU A 227 12.16 44.47 -31.44
N GLY A 228 12.66 43.25 -31.65
CA GLY A 228 14.09 42.91 -31.46
C GLY A 228 14.56 42.96 -29.99
N LEU A 229 13.64 42.87 -29.03
CA LEU A 229 13.93 42.96 -27.59
C LEU A 229 14.25 41.59 -26.94
N ALA A 230 14.30 40.52 -27.74
CA ALA A 230 14.40 39.13 -27.29
C ALA A 230 15.67 38.81 -26.46
N ASP A 231 16.79 39.53 -26.67
CA ASP A 231 18.09 39.16 -26.11
C ASP A 231 18.37 39.64 -24.67
N LYS A 232 17.41 40.32 -24.01
CA LYS A 232 17.67 40.95 -22.69
C LYS A 232 17.13 40.18 -21.48
N GLU A 233 16.08 39.37 -21.61
CA GLU A 233 15.43 38.73 -20.45
C GLU A 233 15.98 37.33 -20.14
N ASP A 234 16.46 36.58 -21.14
CA ASP A 234 17.08 35.25 -20.92
C ASP A 234 18.35 35.32 -20.04
N LYS A 235 18.98 36.49 -19.92
CA LYS A 235 20.12 36.74 -19.01
C LYS A 235 19.71 37.16 -17.59
N GLU A 236 18.49 37.64 -17.38
CA GLU A 236 17.99 37.99 -16.04
C GLU A 236 17.33 36.79 -15.35
N GLU A 237 16.59 35.93 -16.07
CA GLU A 237 16.00 34.73 -15.47
C GLU A 237 17.05 33.69 -15.02
N ASP A 238 18.18 33.53 -15.75
CA ASP A 238 19.29 32.65 -15.29
C ASP A 238 20.05 33.24 -14.08
N LYS A 239 19.94 34.56 -13.85
CA LYS A 239 20.55 35.24 -12.69
C LYS A 239 19.71 35.07 -11.42
N ASP A 240 18.37 35.07 -11.53
CA ASP A 240 17.49 34.86 -10.37
C ASP A 240 17.40 33.38 -9.97
N LYS A 241 17.47 32.43 -10.92
CA LYS A 241 17.60 31.00 -10.57
C LYS A 241 18.91 30.66 -9.86
N LYS A 242 20.02 31.38 -10.12
CA LYS A 242 21.29 31.21 -9.38
C LYS A 242 21.33 31.88 -8.01
N LYS A 243 20.51 32.91 -7.75
CA LYS A 243 20.42 33.55 -6.41
C LYS A 243 19.60 32.73 -5.42
N ALA A 244 18.63 31.94 -5.89
CA ALA A 244 17.83 31.07 -5.03
C ALA A 244 18.58 29.80 -4.56
N SER A 245 19.70 29.42 -5.19
CA SER A 245 20.51 28.25 -4.82
C SER A 245 21.79 28.57 -4.04
N GLY A 246 21.96 29.82 -3.56
CA GLY A 246 23.23 30.34 -3.07
C GLY A 246 23.41 30.45 -1.55
N ASP A 247 22.43 30.08 -0.73
CA ASP A 247 22.54 30.19 0.73
C ASP A 247 22.52 28.81 1.41
N ALA A 248 23.62 28.06 1.24
CA ALA A 248 24.12 27.09 2.22
C ALA A 248 25.38 26.40 1.68
N SER A 249 26.56 27.04 1.79
CA SER A 249 27.80 26.30 2.10
C SER A 249 28.99 27.22 2.35
N ALA A 250 29.60 27.10 3.54
CA ALA A 250 31.05 26.99 3.75
C ALA A 250 31.34 26.60 5.21
N PRO A 251 32.46 25.94 5.57
CA PRO A 251 33.68 25.67 4.77
C PRO A 251 34.01 24.15 4.66
N SER A 252 34.41 23.60 3.50
CA SER A 252 35.76 23.49 2.90
C SER A 252 36.84 22.74 3.70
N THR A 253 37.26 21.58 3.18
CA THR A 253 38.66 21.07 3.13
C THR A 253 38.78 20.29 1.79
N ALA A 254 39.48 20.81 0.77
CA ALA A 254 40.87 20.48 0.33
C ALA A 254 41.08 18.95 0.14
N ASP A 255 41.49 18.38 -1.01
CA ASP A 255 42.49 18.76 -2.03
C ASP A 255 42.30 17.98 -3.37
N PRO A 256 43.03 18.32 -4.47
CA PRO A 256 42.75 17.95 -5.86
C PRO A 256 43.66 16.81 -6.40
N GLU A 257 43.28 16.13 -7.48
CA GLU A 257 44.22 15.80 -8.57
C GLU A 257 43.60 15.18 -9.84
N ASN A 258 44.03 15.80 -10.95
CA ASN A 258 44.46 15.20 -12.21
C ASN A 258 43.53 15.16 -13.43
N ALA A 259 44.13 15.67 -14.50
CA ALA A 259 43.62 15.94 -15.82
C ALA A 259 44.13 14.89 -16.84
N LYS A 260 43.67 15.08 -18.09
CA LYS A 260 44.12 14.52 -19.40
C LYS A 260 43.15 13.48 -19.94
N GLY A 261 42.70 13.54 -21.19
CA GLY A 261 43.00 14.42 -22.33
C GLY A 261 41.82 14.38 -23.31
N ARG A 262 41.56 15.46 -24.08
CA ARG A 262 42.01 15.64 -25.48
C ARG A 262 41.56 14.48 -26.38
N ASN A 263 40.93 14.67 -27.54
CA ASN A 263 40.56 15.83 -28.33
C ASN A 263 39.70 15.28 -29.49
N ALA A 264 38.91 16.14 -30.14
CA ALA A 264 38.56 16.23 -31.58
C ALA A 264 38.42 14.94 -32.45
N ASP A 265 37.48 14.82 -33.39
CA ASP A 265 37.21 15.79 -34.46
C ASP A 265 36.01 15.36 -35.34
N ALA A 266 35.39 16.38 -35.97
CA ALA A 266 34.63 16.44 -37.23
C ALA A 266 33.91 15.20 -37.83
N GLY A 267 32.58 15.32 -37.92
CA GLY A 267 31.91 15.82 -39.14
C GLY A 267 31.64 14.85 -40.30
N LYS A 268 30.37 14.72 -40.69
CA LYS A 268 29.91 14.95 -42.08
C LYS A 268 28.39 14.95 -42.23
N LYS A 269 27.88 16.02 -42.83
CA LYS A 269 26.61 16.06 -43.58
C LYS A 269 26.72 15.17 -44.83
N SER A 270 25.60 14.56 -45.24
CA SER A 270 25.28 14.38 -46.66
C SER A 270 23.77 14.29 -46.86
N ASP A 271 23.29 15.25 -47.63
CA ASP A 271 21.97 15.37 -48.23
C ASP A 271 21.68 14.30 -49.30
N LYS A 272 20.36 14.02 -49.46
CA LYS A 272 19.61 13.69 -50.71
C LYS A 272 19.74 12.27 -51.32
N PRO A 273 18.88 11.90 -52.29
CA PRO A 273 17.41 12.11 -52.41
C PRO A 273 16.65 10.86 -52.91
N ASN A 274 15.36 10.75 -52.60
CA ASN A 274 14.24 10.54 -53.54
C ASN A 274 12.91 10.62 -52.78
#